data_AF-A0A923HBG8-F1
#
_entry.id   AF-A0A923HBG8-F1
#
_cell.length_a   1.000
_cell.length_b   1.000
_cell.length_c   1.000
_cell.angle_alpha   90.00
_cell.angle_beta   90.00
_cell.angle_gamma   90.00
#
_symmetry.space_group_name_H-M   'P 1'
#
loop_
_entity.id
_entity.type
_entity.pdbx_description
1 polymer ?
#
loop_
_entity_poly.entity_id
_entity_poly.type
_entity_poly.pdbx_seq_one_letter_code
_entity_poly.pdbx_strand_id
1 'polypeptide(L)'
;MTDSADDLDALFEEMASQRQDTDAPPAAIPPSAPEAVANTSSPIGEPLPKLNPHNTDEDASKPMFDRLGNVVRMLHDSMRQLGYDRSLSDVAIQVADAKDRLEYVATLTEQAANKVLNATDLGMPEQDELAKKAKTMDARWDSLFAGKMSVEEFKELAHDSKSFANVVMTATDAEKARLLDIMMAQDFQDLTGQLIKKVVAINKAVERELAQILLDNAPSDLKEKAVELMEGPSVPNAALEQDDVDNLLDSLGF
;
A
#
# COMPACT_ATOMS: atom_id res chain seq x y z
N MET A 1 -13.26 29.12 -30.91
CA MET A 1 -13.49 28.37 -29.66
C MET A 1 -12.58 27.15 -29.69
N THR A 2 -11.28 27.32 -29.41
CA THR A 2 -10.29 26.23 -29.29
C THR A 2 -9.11 26.61 -28.37
N ASP A 3 -9.20 27.69 -27.59
CA ASP A 3 -8.02 28.28 -26.90
C ASP A 3 -7.80 27.76 -25.47
N SER A 4 -8.78 27.07 -24.88
CA SER A 4 -8.76 26.73 -23.45
C SER A 4 -8.18 25.35 -23.12
N ALA A 5 -7.98 24.50 -24.13
CA ALA A 5 -7.38 23.17 -23.93
C ALA A 5 -5.84 23.26 -24.01
N ASP A 6 -5.33 24.02 -24.98
CA ASP A 6 -3.89 24.24 -25.16
C ASP A 6 -3.28 25.03 -23.99
N ASP A 7 -4.03 25.97 -23.39
CA ASP A 7 -3.62 26.70 -22.18
C ASP A 7 -3.51 25.80 -20.93
N LEU A 8 -4.31 24.73 -20.84
CA LEU A 8 -4.24 23.79 -19.72
C LEU A 8 -3.05 22.84 -19.86
N ASP A 9 -2.78 22.36 -21.07
CA ASP A 9 -1.61 21.52 -21.33
C ASP A 9 -0.30 22.30 -21.10
N ALA A 10 -0.25 23.58 -21.45
CA ALA A 10 0.89 24.46 -21.14
C ALA A 10 1.12 24.63 -19.63
N LEU A 11 0.06 24.75 -18.83
CA LEU A 11 0.15 24.86 -17.37
C LEU A 11 0.60 23.53 -16.71
N PHE A 12 0.22 22.39 -17.29
CA PHE A 12 0.69 21.08 -16.82
C PHE A 12 2.18 20.86 -17.10
N GLU A 13 2.67 21.27 -18.27
CA GLU A 13 4.08 21.19 -18.64
C GLU A 13 4.95 22.11 -17.74
N GLU A 14 4.46 23.33 -17.44
CA GLU A 14 5.14 24.27 -16.55
C GLU A 14 5.24 23.75 -15.11
N MET A 15 4.17 23.13 -14.58
CA MET A 15 4.17 22.47 -13.26
C MET A 15 5.09 21.24 -13.19
N ALA A 16 5.20 20.47 -14.28
CA ALA A 16 6.11 19.33 -14.37
C ALA A 16 7.58 19.78 -14.34
N SER A 17 7.91 20.89 -14.99
CA SER A 17 9.25 21.47 -14.99
C SER A 17 9.67 22.00 -13.61
N GLN A 18 8.72 22.53 -12.83
CA GLN A 18 8.98 23.10 -11.50
C GLN A 18 9.25 22.03 -10.41
N ARG A 19 8.88 20.77 -10.64
CA ARG A 19 9.16 19.62 -9.75
C ARG A 19 10.57 19.04 -9.90
N GLN A 20 11.33 19.42 -10.93
CA GLN A 20 12.70 18.90 -11.14
C GLN A 20 13.79 19.63 -10.34
N ASP A 21 13.51 20.82 -9.79
CA ASP A 21 14.52 21.64 -9.09
C ASP A 21 14.66 21.38 -7.58
N THR A 22 13.94 20.41 -7.01
CA THR A 22 14.03 20.08 -5.57
C THR A 22 14.66 18.71 -5.26
N ASP A 23 15.46 18.16 -6.18
CA ASP A 23 16.16 16.89 -5.97
C ASP A 23 17.39 17.07 -5.05
N ALA A 24 17.13 17.24 -3.75
CA ALA A 24 18.13 17.08 -2.70
C ALA A 24 17.95 15.69 -2.06
N PRO A 25 18.99 14.84 -2.02
CA PRO A 25 18.86 13.48 -1.49
C PRO A 25 18.61 13.49 0.04
N PRO A 26 17.72 12.64 0.58
CA PRO A 26 17.52 12.56 2.01
C PRO A 26 18.73 11.90 2.69
N ALA A 27 19.22 12.57 3.75
CA ALA A 27 20.33 12.13 4.57
C ALA A 27 20.02 10.80 5.29
N ALA A 28 20.98 9.88 5.29
CA ALA A 28 20.93 8.61 6.00
C ALA A 28 20.89 8.80 7.53
N ILE A 29 19.97 8.10 8.20
CA ILE A 29 19.90 8.01 9.67
C ILE A 29 20.57 6.70 10.11
N PRO A 30 21.51 6.71 11.09
CA PRO A 30 22.26 5.52 11.51
C PRO A 30 21.44 4.59 12.43
N PRO A 31 21.82 3.30 12.56
CA PRO A 31 21.08 2.32 13.38
C PRO A 31 21.31 2.52 14.88
N SER A 32 20.24 2.46 15.66
CA SER A 32 20.26 2.49 17.13
C SER A 32 20.72 1.13 17.71
N ALA A 33 21.66 1.18 18.65
CA ALA A 33 22.12 0.03 19.44
C ALA A 33 21.11 -0.35 20.54
N PRO A 34 21.08 -1.61 21.01
CA PRO A 34 20.13 -2.05 22.03
C PRO A 34 20.57 -1.64 23.44
N GLU A 35 19.66 -1.02 24.20
CA GLU A 35 19.82 -0.74 25.62
C GLU A 35 19.71 -2.02 26.47
N ALA A 36 20.64 -2.16 27.40
CA ALA A 36 20.64 -3.15 28.47
C ALA A 36 19.66 -2.72 29.58
N VAL A 37 18.82 -3.64 30.05
CA VAL A 37 18.11 -3.49 31.33
C VAL A 37 18.51 -4.58 32.31
N ALA A 38 18.81 -4.10 33.51
CA ALA A 38 19.55 -4.76 34.57
C ALA A 38 18.69 -5.71 35.41
N ASN A 39 19.41 -6.67 36.01
CA ASN A 39 19.02 -7.55 37.11
C ASN A 39 18.27 -6.83 38.25
N THR A 40 17.24 -7.51 38.77
CA THR A 40 16.90 -7.46 40.20
C THR A 40 16.71 -8.86 40.74
N SER A 41 17.66 -9.29 41.56
CA SER A 41 17.69 -10.53 42.31
C SER A 41 16.83 -10.42 43.57
N SER A 42 16.10 -11.47 43.94
CA SER A 42 16.03 -11.93 45.34
C SER A 42 15.51 -13.37 45.46
N PRO A 43 15.92 -14.08 46.53
CA PRO A 43 15.99 -15.54 46.56
C PRO A 43 14.88 -16.17 47.42
N ILE A 44 14.75 -17.49 47.33
CA ILE A 44 14.59 -18.48 48.43
C ILE A 44 13.94 -19.72 47.81
N GLY A 45 14.74 -20.79 47.72
CA GLY A 45 14.27 -22.12 47.40
C GLY A 45 13.99 -22.90 48.67
N GLU A 46 12.85 -23.59 48.67
CA GLU A 46 12.67 -24.89 49.33
C GLU A 46 12.02 -25.86 48.32
N PRO A 47 12.26 -27.17 48.45
CA PRO A 47 12.45 -28.05 47.30
C PRO A 47 11.13 -28.65 46.79
N LEU A 48 10.95 -28.62 45.46
CA LEU A 48 9.91 -29.37 44.77
C LEU A 48 10.16 -30.90 44.88
N PRO A 49 9.10 -31.72 44.99
CA PRO A 49 9.22 -33.17 45.05
C PRO A 49 9.70 -33.71 43.70
N LYS A 50 10.59 -34.71 43.76
CA LYS A 50 11.13 -35.44 42.61
C LYS A 50 10.00 -36.10 41.83
N LEU A 51 9.58 -35.48 40.72
CA LEU A 51 8.96 -36.20 39.62
C LEU A 51 10.08 -36.67 38.71
N ASN A 52 10.39 -37.96 38.79
CA ASN A 52 11.12 -38.66 37.74
C ASN A 52 10.30 -38.55 36.44
N PRO A 53 10.81 -37.91 35.37
CA PRO A 53 10.33 -38.25 34.04
C PRO A 53 11.00 -39.56 33.67
N HIS A 54 10.15 -40.54 33.43
CA HIS A 54 10.46 -41.78 32.76
C HIS A 54 11.23 -41.48 31.46
N ASN A 55 12.50 -41.90 31.42
CA ASN A 55 13.28 -42.04 30.21
C ASN A 55 12.61 -43.09 29.32
N THR A 56 11.88 -42.65 28.29
CA THR A 56 11.64 -43.38 27.04
C THR A 56 10.90 -42.42 26.11
N ASP A 57 11.46 -42.19 24.92
CA ASP A 57 10.94 -41.43 23.75
C ASP A 57 11.74 -40.19 23.31
N GLU A 58 12.90 -39.90 23.89
CA GLU A 58 13.85 -38.92 23.31
C GLU A 58 14.83 -39.54 22.30
N ASP A 59 14.96 -40.88 22.26
CA ASP A 59 16.00 -41.58 21.48
C ASP A 59 15.53 -42.09 20.11
N ALA A 60 14.21 -42.16 19.87
CA ALA A 60 13.66 -42.55 18.56
C ALA A 60 13.56 -41.36 17.59
N SER A 61 13.41 -40.15 18.13
CA SER A 61 13.28 -38.91 17.36
C SER A 61 14.63 -38.34 16.96
N LYS A 62 15.68 -38.48 17.79
CA LYS A 62 17.07 -38.10 17.48
C LYS A 62 17.59 -38.68 16.16
N PRO A 63 17.50 -40.00 15.87
CA PRO A 63 17.96 -40.56 14.61
C PRO A 63 17.11 -40.09 13.41
N MET A 64 15.83 -39.74 13.62
CA MET A 64 14.99 -39.14 12.59
C MET A 64 15.40 -37.69 12.29
N PHE A 65 15.65 -36.88 13.32
CA PHE A 65 16.15 -35.51 13.18
C PHE A 65 17.58 -35.48 12.63
N ASP A 66 18.44 -36.42 13.00
CA ASP A 66 19.80 -36.58 12.46
C ASP A 66 19.76 -36.98 10.99
N ARG A 67 18.84 -37.88 10.61
CA ARG A 67 18.64 -38.28 9.22
C ARG A 67 18.05 -37.14 8.39
N LEU A 68 17.08 -36.40 8.91
CA LEU A 68 16.54 -35.21 8.28
C LEU A 68 17.62 -34.12 8.14
N GLY A 69 18.43 -33.90 9.17
CA GLY A 69 19.56 -32.97 9.14
C GLY A 69 20.62 -33.36 8.11
N ASN A 70 20.91 -34.65 7.96
CA ASN A 70 21.81 -35.17 6.93
C ASN A 70 21.23 -35.03 5.52
N VAL A 71 19.93 -35.25 5.34
CA VAL A 71 19.24 -35.04 4.05
C VAL A 71 19.20 -33.56 3.69
N VAL A 72 18.91 -32.68 4.64
CA VAL A 72 18.93 -31.22 4.44
C VAL A 72 20.34 -30.72 4.13
N ARG A 73 21.37 -31.22 4.82
CA ARG A 73 22.77 -30.91 4.47
C ARG A 73 23.16 -31.42 3.10
N MET A 74 22.77 -32.63 2.73
CA MET A 74 23.07 -33.20 1.42
C MET A 74 22.36 -32.42 0.31
N LEU A 75 21.11 -32.01 0.53
CA LEU A 75 20.36 -31.15 -0.37
C LEU A 75 21.02 -29.77 -0.50
N HIS A 76 21.36 -29.15 0.62
CA HIS A 76 22.04 -27.86 0.67
C HIS A 76 23.42 -27.91 0.00
N ASP A 77 24.23 -28.93 0.27
CA ASP A 77 25.53 -29.12 -0.35
C ASP A 77 25.39 -29.41 -1.84
N SER A 78 24.39 -30.19 -2.27
CA SER A 78 24.09 -30.41 -3.69
C SER A 78 23.65 -29.11 -4.39
N MET A 79 22.75 -28.34 -3.79
CA MET A 79 22.33 -27.02 -4.30
C MET A 79 23.51 -26.05 -4.41
N ARG A 80 24.40 -26.05 -3.40
CA ARG A 80 25.61 -25.23 -3.39
C ARG A 80 26.62 -25.69 -4.45
N GLN A 81 26.74 -26.99 -4.67
CA GLN A 81 27.63 -27.58 -5.69
C GLN A 81 27.11 -27.35 -7.11
N LEU A 82 25.80 -27.20 -7.30
CA LEU A 82 25.17 -26.78 -8.56
C LEU A 82 25.12 -25.25 -8.74
N GLY A 83 25.49 -24.46 -7.73
CA GLY A 83 25.58 -22.99 -7.82
C GLY A 83 24.28 -22.22 -7.53
N TYR A 84 23.20 -22.90 -7.09
CA TYR A 84 21.88 -22.29 -6.88
C TYR A 84 21.68 -21.63 -5.51
N ASP A 85 22.58 -21.88 -4.55
CA ASP A 85 22.53 -21.26 -3.21
C ASP A 85 22.49 -19.73 -3.27
N ARG A 86 23.18 -19.14 -4.26
CA ARG A 86 23.17 -17.69 -4.52
C ARG A 86 21.83 -17.21 -5.06
N SER A 87 21.28 -17.90 -6.08
CA SER A 87 20.00 -17.56 -6.72
C SER A 87 18.84 -17.64 -5.73
N LEU A 88 18.77 -18.70 -4.90
CA LEU A 88 17.71 -18.81 -3.90
C LEU A 88 17.83 -17.74 -2.80
N SER A 89 19.06 -17.41 -2.40
CA SER A 89 19.29 -16.30 -1.45
C SER A 89 18.90 -14.96 -2.06
N ASP A 90 19.19 -14.73 -3.35
CA ASP A 90 18.83 -13.51 -4.07
C ASP A 90 17.31 -13.39 -4.24
N VAL A 91 16.60 -14.50 -4.54
CA VAL A 91 15.13 -14.59 -4.53
C VAL A 91 14.56 -14.22 -3.17
N ALA A 92 15.10 -14.75 -2.08
CA ALA A 92 14.61 -14.46 -0.73
C ALA A 92 14.75 -12.95 -0.39
N ILE A 93 15.85 -12.32 -0.78
CA ILE A 93 16.06 -10.87 -0.62
C ILE A 93 15.06 -10.07 -1.46
N GLN A 94 14.85 -10.47 -2.70
CA GLN A 94 13.90 -9.82 -3.62
C GLN A 94 12.45 -9.90 -3.12
N VAL A 95 12.03 -11.06 -2.60
CA VAL A 95 10.69 -11.23 -2.01
C VAL A 95 10.52 -10.34 -0.78
N ALA A 96 11.55 -10.20 0.07
CA ALA A 96 11.51 -9.29 1.21
C ALA A 96 11.37 -7.82 0.76
N ASP A 97 12.16 -7.37 -0.22
CA ASP A 97 12.03 -6.01 -0.79
C ASP A 97 10.64 -5.76 -1.39
N ALA A 98 10.07 -6.74 -2.10
CA ALA A 98 8.72 -6.64 -2.63
C ALA A 98 7.66 -6.49 -1.53
N LYS A 99 7.81 -7.23 -0.43
CA LYS A 99 6.92 -7.12 0.74
C LYS A 99 7.00 -5.72 1.37
N ASP A 100 8.21 -5.22 1.63
CA ASP A 100 8.42 -3.90 2.24
C ASP A 100 7.80 -2.79 1.37
N ARG A 101 7.91 -2.91 0.04
CA ARG A 101 7.25 -2.00 -0.90
C ARG A 101 5.73 -2.05 -0.83
N LEU A 102 5.14 -3.23 -0.75
CA LEU A 102 3.69 -3.38 -0.61
C LEU A 102 3.18 -2.83 0.73
N GLU A 103 3.94 -3.00 1.81
CA GLU A 103 3.63 -2.41 3.12
C GLU A 103 3.70 -0.87 3.07
N TYR A 104 4.69 -0.33 2.36
CA TYR A 104 4.77 1.11 2.14
C TYR A 104 3.62 1.63 1.27
N VAL A 105 3.18 0.88 0.25
CA VAL A 105 1.97 1.19 -0.53
C VAL A 105 0.74 1.24 0.38
N ALA A 106 0.56 0.25 1.26
CA ALA A 106 -0.57 0.24 2.20
C ALA A 106 -0.55 1.50 3.09
N THR A 107 0.61 1.84 3.63
CA THR A 107 0.81 3.05 4.46
C THR A 107 0.44 4.33 3.73
N LEU A 108 0.91 4.50 2.50
CA LEU A 108 0.59 5.70 1.73
C LEU A 108 -0.90 5.73 1.33
N THR A 109 -1.54 4.56 1.11
CA THR A 109 -2.97 4.46 0.80
C THR A 109 -3.80 4.98 1.97
N GLU A 110 -3.44 4.56 3.17
CA GLU A 110 -4.07 5.00 4.41
C GLU A 110 -3.91 6.51 4.62
N GLN A 111 -2.71 7.05 4.38
CA GLN A 111 -2.47 8.50 4.48
C GLN A 111 -3.32 9.30 3.50
N ALA A 112 -3.40 8.87 2.24
CA ALA A 112 -4.23 9.52 1.23
C ALA A 112 -5.72 9.46 1.60
N ALA A 113 -6.22 8.30 2.02
CA ALA A 113 -7.60 8.13 2.46
C ALA A 113 -7.92 9.03 3.67
N ASN A 114 -7.05 9.07 4.67
CA ASN A 114 -7.21 9.93 5.84
C ASN A 114 -7.22 11.41 5.45
N LYS A 115 -6.37 11.84 4.51
CA LYS A 115 -6.35 13.23 4.04
C LYS A 115 -7.67 13.63 3.37
N VAL A 116 -8.20 12.78 2.49
CA VAL A 116 -9.49 13.01 1.82
C VAL A 116 -10.65 13.02 2.81
N LEU A 117 -10.67 12.06 3.73
CA LEU A 117 -11.72 11.96 4.76
C LEU A 117 -11.73 13.20 5.66
N ASN A 118 -10.56 13.61 6.17
CA ASN A 118 -10.44 14.80 7.01
C ASN A 118 -10.88 16.08 6.28
N ALA A 119 -10.49 16.24 5.01
CA ALA A 119 -10.93 17.38 4.20
C ALA A 119 -12.45 17.41 4.01
N THR A 120 -13.06 16.23 3.84
CA THR A 120 -14.51 16.08 3.68
C THR A 120 -15.26 16.32 4.99
N ASP A 121 -14.77 15.78 6.10
CA ASP A 121 -15.35 15.95 7.44
C ASP A 121 -15.33 17.42 7.90
N LEU A 122 -14.31 18.17 7.50
CA LEU A 122 -14.25 19.61 7.71
C LEU A 122 -15.10 20.40 6.70
N GLY A 123 -15.23 19.90 5.47
CA GLY A 123 -15.91 20.55 4.35
C GLY A 123 -17.42 20.58 4.46
N MET A 124 -18.02 19.40 4.66
CA MET A 124 -19.47 19.22 4.71
C MET A 124 -20.19 20.15 5.71
N PRO A 125 -19.78 20.27 6.99
CA PRO A 125 -20.49 21.12 7.95
C PRO A 125 -20.43 22.61 7.59
N GLU A 126 -19.33 23.08 7.00
CA GLU A 126 -19.21 24.47 6.56
C GLU A 126 -20.10 24.78 5.36
N GLN A 127 -20.19 23.85 4.41
CA GLN A 127 -21.11 23.96 3.27
C GLN A 127 -22.57 23.93 3.72
N ASP A 128 -22.92 23.07 4.68
CA ASP A 128 -24.26 23.01 5.26
C ASP A 128 -24.64 24.33 5.94
N GLU A 129 -23.73 24.92 6.72
CA GLU A 129 -23.95 26.22 7.37
C GLU A 129 -24.08 27.35 6.34
N LEU A 130 -23.27 27.34 5.28
CA LEU A 130 -23.38 28.30 4.18
C LEU A 130 -24.73 28.18 3.47
N ALA A 131 -25.17 26.96 3.17
CA ALA A 131 -26.46 26.68 2.52
C ALA A 131 -27.65 27.10 3.40
N LYS A 132 -27.61 26.86 4.72
CA LYS A 132 -28.64 27.34 5.65
C LYS A 132 -28.73 28.87 5.66
N LYS A 133 -27.58 29.56 5.71
CA LYS A 133 -27.53 31.02 5.66
C LYS A 133 -28.06 31.55 4.33
N ALA A 134 -27.70 30.92 3.22
CA ALA A 134 -28.21 31.28 1.89
C ALA A 134 -29.74 31.18 1.82
N LYS A 135 -30.32 30.05 2.26
CA LYS A 135 -31.79 29.85 2.31
C LYS A 135 -32.49 30.87 3.22
N THR A 136 -31.87 31.18 4.36
CA THR A 136 -32.40 32.21 5.28
C THR A 136 -32.40 33.59 4.63
N MET A 137 -31.34 33.93 3.90
CA MET A 137 -31.23 35.20 3.18
C MET A 137 -32.30 35.29 2.08
N ASP A 138 -32.45 34.23 1.30
CA ASP A 138 -33.44 34.12 0.22
C ASP A 138 -34.87 34.32 0.73
N ALA A 139 -35.27 33.63 1.80
CA ALA A 139 -36.59 33.78 2.42
C ALA A 139 -36.88 35.21 2.94
N ARG A 140 -35.84 35.90 3.43
CA ARG A 140 -35.97 37.31 3.85
C ARG A 140 -36.15 38.22 2.63
N TRP A 141 -35.38 38.01 1.56
CA TRP A 141 -35.59 38.75 0.31
C TRP A 141 -36.99 38.52 -0.28
N ASP A 142 -37.51 37.29 -0.27
CA ASP A 142 -38.88 37.00 -0.68
C ASP A 142 -39.93 37.77 0.14
N SER A 143 -39.71 37.87 1.45
CA SER A 143 -40.60 38.63 2.34
C SER A 143 -40.60 40.12 2.04
N LEU A 144 -39.44 40.68 1.66
CA LEU A 144 -39.31 42.06 1.20
C LEU A 144 -40.09 42.27 -0.11
N PHE A 145 -39.89 41.40 -1.10
CA PHE A 145 -40.57 41.50 -2.40
C PHE A 145 -42.08 41.27 -2.30
N ALA A 146 -42.53 40.50 -1.31
CA ALA A 146 -43.94 40.34 -0.98
C ALA A 146 -44.54 41.53 -0.20
N GLY A 147 -43.75 42.57 0.11
CA GLY A 147 -44.19 43.75 0.85
C GLY A 147 -44.51 43.50 2.33
N LYS A 148 -43.97 42.41 2.91
CA LYS A 148 -44.23 41.98 4.29
C LYS A 148 -43.18 42.48 5.29
N MET A 149 -42.33 43.42 4.88
CA MET A 149 -41.15 43.85 5.65
C MET A 149 -41.16 45.37 5.86
N SER A 150 -40.75 45.79 7.06
CA SER A 150 -40.55 47.19 7.42
C SER A 150 -39.24 47.77 6.85
N VAL A 151 -39.09 49.10 6.91
CA VAL A 151 -37.88 49.79 6.45
C VAL A 151 -36.68 49.47 7.36
N GLU A 152 -36.91 49.30 8.65
CA GLU A 152 -35.90 48.90 9.64
C GLU A 152 -35.37 47.49 9.35
N GLU A 153 -36.26 46.51 9.14
CA GLU A 153 -35.90 45.14 8.78
C GLU A 153 -35.18 45.07 7.42
N PHE A 154 -35.55 45.93 6.46
CA PHE A 154 -34.85 46.05 5.19
C PHE A 154 -33.40 46.52 5.36
N LYS A 155 -33.15 47.53 6.21
CA LYS A 155 -31.78 48.03 6.47
C LYS A 155 -30.92 46.93 7.08
N GLU A 156 -31.49 46.14 7.99
CA GLU A 156 -30.83 44.98 8.58
C GLU A 156 -30.54 43.91 7.52
N LEU A 157 -31.52 43.56 6.68
CA LEU A 157 -31.35 42.63 5.56
C LEU A 157 -30.24 43.06 4.59
N ALA A 158 -30.16 44.35 4.27
CA ALA A 158 -29.12 44.89 3.40
C ALA A 158 -27.72 44.76 4.04
N HIS A 159 -27.60 45.03 5.34
CA HIS A 159 -26.36 44.83 6.08
C HIS A 159 -25.96 43.34 6.14
N ASP A 160 -26.92 42.47 6.45
CA ASP A 160 -26.69 41.03 6.53
C ASP A 160 -26.36 40.42 5.17
N SER A 161 -26.93 40.94 4.08
CA SER A 161 -26.60 40.52 2.71
C SER A 161 -25.15 40.84 2.37
N LYS A 162 -24.66 42.03 2.76
CA LYS A 162 -23.25 42.39 2.60
C LYS A 162 -22.33 41.52 3.46
N SER A 163 -22.73 41.23 4.69
CA SER A 163 -21.99 40.32 5.58
C SER A 163 -21.94 38.89 5.00
N PHE A 164 -23.07 38.39 4.50
CA PHE A 164 -23.17 37.08 3.87
C PHE A 164 -22.30 36.97 2.62
N ALA A 165 -22.19 38.01 1.80
CA ALA A 165 -21.25 38.02 0.66
C ALA A 165 -19.80 37.80 1.10
N ASN A 166 -19.37 38.43 2.20
CA ASN A 166 -18.03 38.18 2.76
C ASN A 166 -17.87 36.74 3.27
N VAL A 167 -18.91 36.19 3.91
CA VAL A 167 -18.92 34.79 4.36
C VAL A 167 -18.78 33.82 3.18
N VAL A 168 -19.49 34.08 2.07
CA VAL A 168 -19.40 33.28 0.84
C VAL A 168 -17.98 33.34 0.26
N MET A 169 -17.35 34.51 0.22
CA MET A 169 -15.97 34.65 -0.26
C MET A 169 -15.00 33.82 0.57
N THR A 170 -15.04 33.96 1.91
CA THR A 170 -14.18 33.18 2.81
C THR A 170 -14.43 31.67 2.69
N ALA A 171 -15.68 31.24 2.62
CA ALA A 171 -16.03 29.82 2.46
C ALA A 171 -15.55 29.27 1.11
N THR A 172 -15.59 30.07 0.05
CA THR A 172 -15.11 29.68 -1.29
C THR A 172 -13.58 29.51 -1.29
N ASP A 173 -12.85 30.42 -0.65
CA ASP A 173 -11.39 30.31 -0.52
C ASP A 173 -10.98 29.09 0.31
N ALA A 174 -11.70 28.82 1.41
CA ALA A 174 -11.50 27.64 2.23
C ALA A 174 -11.80 26.35 1.47
N GLU A 175 -12.89 26.31 0.69
CA GLU A 175 -13.24 25.16 -0.15
C GLU A 175 -12.17 24.91 -1.22
N LYS A 176 -11.69 25.98 -1.88
CA LYS A 176 -10.59 25.87 -2.85
C LYS A 176 -9.34 25.27 -2.20
N ALA A 177 -8.98 25.72 -1.00
CA ALA A 177 -7.85 25.16 -0.26
C ALA A 177 -8.04 23.66 0.04
N ARG A 178 -9.24 23.23 0.45
CA ARG A 178 -9.56 21.82 0.67
C ARG A 178 -9.42 20.98 -0.60
N LEU A 179 -9.92 21.48 -1.73
CA LEU A 179 -9.81 20.79 -3.01
C LEU A 179 -8.34 20.64 -3.45
N LEU A 180 -7.51 21.65 -3.21
CA LEU A 180 -6.06 21.56 -3.43
C LEU A 180 -5.39 20.54 -2.49
N ASP A 181 -5.82 20.48 -1.23
CA ASP A 181 -5.31 19.50 -0.27
C ASP A 181 -5.67 18.06 -0.66
N ILE A 182 -6.91 17.84 -1.13
CA ILE A 182 -7.36 16.56 -1.68
C ILE A 182 -6.57 16.21 -2.95
N MET A 183 -6.33 17.17 -3.83
CA MET A 183 -5.53 16.97 -5.05
C MET A 183 -4.10 16.54 -4.70
N MET A 184 -3.47 17.17 -3.71
CA MET A 184 -2.13 16.74 -3.25
C MET A 184 -2.14 15.32 -2.67
N ALA A 185 -3.26 14.84 -2.11
CA ALA A 185 -3.37 13.46 -1.67
C ALA A 185 -3.28 12.46 -2.84
N GLN A 186 -3.49 12.90 -4.09
CA GLN A 186 -3.42 12.06 -5.29
C GLN A 186 -1.98 11.72 -5.71
N ASP A 187 -0.95 12.44 -5.24
CA ASP A 187 0.46 12.09 -5.49
C ASP A 187 0.77 10.66 -4.96
N PHE A 188 -0.02 10.13 -4.02
CA PHE A 188 -0.01 8.72 -3.63
C PHE A 188 -0.16 7.75 -4.81
N GLN A 189 -1.02 8.06 -5.77
CA GLN A 189 -1.34 7.15 -6.87
C GLN A 189 -0.14 6.95 -7.81
N ASP A 190 0.64 8.01 -8.06
CA ASP A 190 1.86 7.90 -8.87
C ASP A 190 2.93 7.07 -8.15
N LEU A 191 3.24 7.42 -6.89
CA LEU A 191 4.22 6.70 -6.08
C LEU A 191 3.87 5.22 -5.94
N THR A 192 2.60 4.91 -5.69
CA THR A 192 2.12 3.54 -5.58
C THR A 192 2.15 2.81 -6.90
N GLY A 193 1.78 3.47 -8.00
CA GLY A 193 1.90 2.90 -9.34
C GLY A 193 3.34 2.50 -9.66
N GLN A 194 4.31 3.35 -9.30
CA GLN A 194 5.73 3.04 -9.47
C GLN A 194 6.19 1.88 -8.59
N LEU A 195 5.78 1.84 -7.31
CA LEU A 195 6.13 0.77 -6.39
C LEU A 195 5.53 -0.57 -6.82
N ILE A 196 4.27 -0.60 -7.23
CA ILE A 196 3.61 -1.80 -7.75
C ILE A 196 4.31 -2.30 -9.02
N LYS A 197 4.67 -1.41 -9.95
CA LYS A 197 5.45 -1.81 -11.15
C LYS A 197 6.76 -2.49 -10.78
N LYS A 198 7.48 -1.99 -9.76
CA LYS A 198 8.72 -2.61 -9.27
C LYS A 198 8.45 -3.97 -8.62
N VAL A 199 7.42 -4.07 -7.79
CA VAL A 199 6.99 -5.35 -7.16
C VAL A 199 6.64 -6.39 -8.23
N VAL A 200 5.91 -6.01 -9.27
CA VAL A 200 5.58 -6.90 -10.39
C VAL A 200 6.83 -7.36 -11.14
N ALA A 201 7.80 -6.45 -11.36
CA ALA A 201 9.07 -6.81 -11.99
C ALA A 201 9.87 -7.81 -11.14
N ILE A 202 9.92 -7.58 -9.82
CA ILE A 202 10.55 -8.50 -8.86
C ILE A 202 9.85 -9.87 -8.88
N ASN A 203 8.51 -9.89 -8.81
CA ASN A 203 7.76 -11.13 -8.83
C ASN A 203 8.02 -11.95 -10.09
N LYS A 204 8.08 -11.30 -11.26
CA LYS A 204 8.45 -11.94 -12.54
C LYS A 204 9.88 -12.48 -12.55
N ALA A 205 10.82 -11.80 -11.90
CA ALA A 205 12.20 -12.26 -11.79
C ALA A 205 12.29 -13.52 -10.91
N VAL A 206 11.64 -13.48 -9.74
CA VAL A 206 11.54 -14.62 -8.82
C VAL A 206 10.87 -15.83 -9.48
N GLU A 207 9.75 -15.62 -10.19
CA GLU A 207 9.03 -16.67 -10.91
C GLU A 207 9.94 -17.37 -11.94
N ARG A 208 10.72 -16.59 -12.70
CA ARG A 208 11.67 -17.15 -13.69
C ARG A 208 12.79 -17.94 -13.04
N GLU A 209 13.39 -17.44 -11.95
CA GLU A 209 14.45 -18.18 -11.26
C GLU A 209 13.93 -19.48 -10.66
N LEU A 210 12.76 -19.45 -10.00
CA LEU A 210 12.14 -20.66 -9.45
C LEU A 210 11.75 -21.64 -10.55
N ALA A 211 11.18 -21.18 -11.67
CA ALA A 211 10.85 -22.02 -12.81
C ALA A 211 12.09 -22.68 -13.41
N GLN A 212 13.20 -21.93 -13.52
CA GLN A 212 14.47 -22.47 -14.03
C GLN A 212 15.03 -23.55 -13.10
N ILE A 213 15.01 -23.33 -11.78
CA ILE A 213 15.42 -24.34 -10.79
C ILE A 213 14.56 -25.60 -10.91
N LEU A 214 13.24 -25.45 -11.06
CA LEU A 214 12.33 -26.59 -11.25
C LEU A 214 12.61 -27.33 -12.56
N LEU A 215 12.82 -26.62 -13.66
CA LEU A 215 13.13 -27.22 -14.97
C LEU A 215 14.46 -27.97 -14.97
N ASP A 216 15.49 -27.42 -14.32
CA ASP A 216 16.81 -28.04 -14.26
C ASP A 216 16.77 -29.35 -13.45
N ASN A 217 15.92 -29.41 -12.42
CA ASN A 217 15.73 -30.58 -11.55
C ASN A 217 14.56 -31.49 -11.94
N ALA A 218 13.80 -31.17 -13.00
CA ALA A 218 12.70 -32.00 -13.47
C ALA A 218 13.23 -33.30 -14.13
N PRO A 219 12.57 -34.46 -13.91
CA PRO A 219 12.80 -35.68 -14.68
C PRO A 219 12.67 -35.44 -16.20
N SER A 220 13.43 -36.16 -17.02
CA SER A 220 13.49 -36.00 -18.48
C SER A 220 12.12 -35.96 -19.17
N ASP A 221 11.16 -36.73 -18.65
CA ASP A 221 9.81 -36.87 -19.19
C ASP A 221 8.92 -35.63 -18.95
N LEU A 222 9.31 -34.74 -18.02
CA LEU A 222 8.56 -33.52 -17.67
C LEU A 222 9.18 -32.24 -18.25
N LYS A 223 10.42 -32.29 -18.75
CA LYS A 223 11.10 -31.11 -19.34
C LYS A 223 10.44 -30.63 -20.63
N GLU A 224 9.91 -31.52 -21.46
CA GLU A 224 9.21 -31.14 -22.70
C GLU A 224 7.89 -30.40 -22.42
N LYS A 225 7.13 -30.80 -21.39
CA LYS A 225 5.89 -30.11 -20.99
C LYS A 225 6.12 -28.77 -20.30
N ALA A 226 7.21 -28.62 -19.54
CA ALA A 226 7.49 -27.39 -18.79
C ALA A 226 7.96 -26.23 -19.69
N VAL A 227 8.63 -26.51 -20.81
CA VAL A 227 9.03 -25.50 -21.81
C VAL A 227 7.80 -24.89 -22.51
N GLU A 228 6.76 -25.68 -22.76
CA GLU A 228 5.49 -25.23 -23.34
C GLU A 228 4.70 -24.31 -22.40
N LEU A 229 4.87 -24.46 -21.08
CA LEU A 229 4.19 -23.66 -20.05
C LEU A 229 4.89 -22.32 -19.72
N MET A 230 6.20 -22.20 -20.00
CA MET A 230 6.94 -20.93 -19.83
C MET A 230 6.57 -19.89 -20.89
N GLU A 231 6.04 -20.31 -22.03
CA GLU A 231 5.35 -19.44 -22.97
C GLU A 231 3.89 -19.28 -22.51
N GLY A 232 3.69 -18.49 -21.45
CA GLY A 232 2.33 -18.18 -20.98
C GLY A 232 1.43 -17.72 -22.14
N PRO A 233 0.09 -17.94 -22.07
CA PRO A 233 -0.82 -17.62 -23.16
C PRO A 233 -0.63 -16.15 -23.56
N SER A 234 -0.15 -15.93 -24.77
CA SER A 234 0.20 -14.61 -25.32
C SER A 234 -1.05 -13.84 -25.76
N VAL A 235 -2.11 -13.91 -24.96
CA VAL A 235 -3.37 -13.19 -25.17
C VAL A 235 -3.84 -12.52 -23.86
N PRO A 236 -4.18 -11.22 -23.86
CA PRO A 236 -4.41 -10.44 -22.63
C PRO A 236 -5.70 -10.80 -21.84
N ASN A 237 -6.36 -11.92 -22.14
CA ASN A 237 -7.68 -12.20 -21.59
C ASN A 237 -7.97 -13.68 -21.30
N ALA A 238 -6.94 -14.53 -21.22
CA ALA A 238 -7.09 -15.86 -20.63
C ALA A 238 -6.71 -15.75 -19.16
N ALA A 239 -7.67 -15.39 -18.31
CA ALA A 239 -7.58 -15.77 -16.91
C ALA A 239 -7.38 -17.29 -16.89
N LEU A 240 -6.31 -17.78 -16.28
CA LEU A 240 -6.12 -19.20 -16.01
C LEU A 240 -7.38 -19.68 -15.29
N GLU A 241 -8.24 -20.40 -16.01
CA GLU A 241 -9.44 -20.98 -15.45
C GLU A 241 -8.98 -22.05 -14.44
N GLN A 242 -9.63 -22.05 -13.28
CA GLN A 242 -9.30 -22.88 -12.13
C GLN A 242 -9.23 -24.39 -12.48
N ASP A 243 -9.92 -24.80 -13.54
CA ASP A 243 -9.88 -26.14 -14.12
C ASP A 243 -8.48 -26.55 -14.61
N ASP A 244 -7.65 -25.62 -15.10
CA ASP A 244 -6.29 -25.94 -15.56
C ASP A 244 -5.34 -26.22 -14.37
N VAL A 245 -5.62 -25.61 -13.21
CA VAL A 245 -4.88 -25.85 -11.97
C VAL A 245 -5.30 -27.19 -11.36
N ASP A 246 -6.59 -27.50 -11.35
CA ASP A 246 -7.11 -28.77 -10.82
C ASP A 246 -6.67 -29.96 -11.68
N ASN A 247 -6.64 -29.82 -13.00
CA ASN A 247 -6.11 -30.84 -13.91
C ASN A 247 -4.60 -31.09 -13.72
N LEU A 248 -3.84 -30.06 -13.32
CA LEU A 248 -2.42 -30.18 -13.03
C LEU A 248 -2.18 -30.94 -11.72
N LEU A 249 -2.99 -30.67 -10.68
CA LEU A 249 -2.92 -31.36 -9.38
C LEU A 249 -3.29 -32.84 -9.52
N ASP A 250 -4.36 -33.16 -10.26
CA ASP A 250 -4.76 -34.53 -10.57
C ASP A 250 -3.66 -35.29 -11.34
N SER A 251 -2.97 -34.61 -12.27
CA SER A 251 -1.88 -35.22 -13.06
C SER A 251 -0.60 -35.48 -12.26
N LEU A 252 -0.40 -34.75 -11.15
CA LEU A 252 0.71 -34.90 -10.21
C LEU A 252 0.38 -35.86 -9.06
N GLY A 253 -0.86 -36.36 -9.00
CA GLY A 253 -1.32 -37.36 -8.05
C GLY A 253 -1.72 -36.81 -6.68
N PHE A 254 -2.17 -35.55 -6.63
CA PHE A 254 -2.78 -34.92 -5.44
C PHE A 254 -4.28 -34.75 -5.61
#